data_AF-Q8KQJ3-F1
#
_entry.id   AF-Q8KQJ3-F1
#
_cell.length_a   1.000
_cell.length_b   1.000
_cell.length_c   1.000
_cell.angle_alpha   90.00
_cell.angle_beta   90.00
_cell.angle_gamma   90.00
#
_symmetry.space_group_name_H-M   'P 1'
#
loop_
_entity.id
_entity.type
_entity.pdbx_description
1 polymer ?
#
loop_
_entity_poly.entity_id
_entity_poly.type
_entity_poly.pdbx_seq_one_letter_code
_entity_poly.pdbx_strand_id
1 'polypeptide(L)'
;MLITIITKPYLSMKETLISWFNCFKINQKGVTAIEYGLIAVAVAILIIAVFYSESGFLFALKEKFFQLEGGVGKAAPDSYLLNFNKGRL
;
A
#
# COMPACT_ATOMS: atom_id res chain seq x y z
N MET A 1 6.34 23.11 -60.79
CA MET A 1 6.05 21.67 -60.64
C MET A 1 7.02 20.97 -59.67
N LEU A 2 8.33 21.29 -59.68
CA LEU A 2 9.32 20.65 -58.79
C LEU A 2 9.07 20.90 -57.29
N ILE A 3 8.84 22.16 -56.88
CA ILE A 3 8.59 22.54 -55.47
C ILE A 3 7.42 21.77 -54.85
N THR A 4 6.31 21.62 -55.58
CA THR A 4 5.11 20.90 -55.10
C THR A 4 5.38 19.41 -54.80
N ILE A 5 6.30 18.77 -55.53
CA ILE A 5 6.64 17.36 -55.34
C ILE A 5 7.43 17.15 -54.04
N ILE A 6 8.24 18.13 -53.64
CA ILE A 6 9.09 18.06 -52.45
C ILE A 6 8.32 18.54 -51.20
N THR A 7 7.41 19.50 -51.35
CA THR A 7 6.66 20.08 -50.22
C THR A 7 5.52 19.18 -49.73
N LYS A 8 4.82 18.46 -50.61
CA LYS A 8 3.72 17.53 -50.23
C LYS A 8 4.14 16.45 -49.23
N PRO A 9 5.20 15.65 -49.48
CA PRO A 9 5.64 14.64 -48.51
C PRO A 9 6.10 15.29 -47.20
N TYR A 10 6.81 16.42 -47.26
CA TYR A 10 7.27 17.16 -46.07
C TYR A 10 6.11 17.62 -45.18
N LEU A 11 5.04 18.17 -45.77
CA LEU A 11 3.83 18.58 -45.04
C LEU A 11 3.08 17.37 -44.47
N SER A 12 2.91 16.30 -45.25
CA SER A 12 2.20 15.10 -44.80
C SER A 12 2.90 14.40 -43.61
N MET A 13 4.24 14.38 -43.62
CA MET A 13 5.03 13.85 -42.52
C MET A 13 4.88 14.70 -41.26
N LYS A 14 4.91 16.04 -41.40
CA LYS A 14 4.73 16.98 -40.29
C LYS A 14 3.33 16.86 -39.67
N GLU A 15 2.29 16.80 -40.49
CA GLU A 15 0.90 16.64 -40.05
C GLU A 15 0.69 15.31 -39.32
N THR A 16 1.29 14.23 -39.83
CA THR A 16 1.25 12.90 -39.19
C THR A 16 1.92 12.91 -37.82
N LEU A 17 3.08 13.54 -37.69
CA LEU A 17 3.80 13.64 -36.41
C LEU A 17 3.03 14.46 -35.37
N ILE A 18 2.47 15.60 -35.77
CA ILE A 18 1.68 16.46 -34.87
C ILE A 18 0.38 15.76 -34.45
N SER A 19 -0.30 15.10 -35.38
CA SER A 19 -1.50 14.31 -35.10
C SER A 19 -1.21 13.16 -34.14
N TRP A 20 -0.12 12.42 -34.38
CA TRP A 20 0.31 11.32 -33.53
C TRP A 20 0.65 11.79 -32.11
N PHE A 21 1.37 12.91 -31.97
CA PHE A 21 1.69 13.49 -30.67
C PHE A 21 0.44 13.96 -29.90
N ASN A 22 -0.50 14.60 -30.58
CA ASN A 22 -1.78 14.98 -29.98
C ASN A 22 -2.60 13.77 -29.56
N CYS A 23 -2.62 12.71 -30.38
CA CYS A 23 -3.25 11.46 -30.04
C CYS A 23 -2.62 10.87 -28.78
N PHE A 24 -1.28 10.79 -28.69
CA PHE A 24 -0.56 10.30 -27.50
C PHE A 24 -0.86 11.13 -26.25
N LYS A 25 -0.84 12.47 -26.36
CA LYS A 25 -1.15 13.38 -25.25
C LYS A 25 -2.58 13.20 -24.73
N ILE A 26 -3.53 12.94 -25.62
CA ILE A 26 -4.94 12.74 -25.28
C ILE A 26 -5.22 11.27 -24.92
N ASN A 27 -4.31 10.35 -25.23
CA ASN A 27 -4.48 8.93 -24.99
C ASN A 27 -4.32 8.62 -23.51
N GLN A 28 -5.45 8.45 -22.82
CA GLN A 28 -5.48 8.06 -21.41
C GLN A 28 -5.32 6.55 -21.18
N LYS A 29 -5.15 5.74 -22.24
CA LYS A 29 -4.92 4.30 -22.11
C LYS A 29 -3.58 4.05 -21.42
N GLY A 30 -3.62 3.66 -20.15
CA GLY A 30 -2.46 3.41 -19.31
C GLY A 30 -2.23 4.44 -18.19
N VAL A 31 -2.89 5.60 -18.26
CA VAL A 31 -2.88 6.63 -17.19
C VAL A 31 -3.43 6.04 -15.88
N THR A 32 -4.42 5.16 -15.99
CA THR A 32 -4.99 4.40 -14.88
C THR A 32 -3.97 3.52 -14.14
N ALA A 33 -3.02 2.90 -14.84
CA ALA A 33 -2.04 2.01 -14.20
C ALA A 33 -0.96 2.80 -13.44
N ILE A 34 -0.52 3.94 -13.97
CA ILE A 34 0.49 4.79 -13.32
C ILE A 34 -0.10 5.58 -12.16
N GLU A 35 -1.35 6.03 -12.26
CA GLU A 35 -2.05 6.72 -11.17
C GLU A 35 -2.34 5.78 -10.00
N TYR A 36 -2.92 4.60 -10.26
CA TYR A 36 -3.12 3.61 -9.19
C TYR A 36 -1.80 3.07 -8.66
N GLY A 37 -0.76 2.99 -9.50
CA GLY A 37 0.60 2.68 -9.06
C GLY A 37 1.14 3.71 -8.06
N LEU A 38 0.99 5.01 -8.35
CA LEU A 38 1.42 6.08 -7.45
C LEU A 38 0.59 6.12 -6.16
N ILE A 39 -0.73 5.93 -6.26
CA ILE A 39 -1.63 5.85 -5.10
C ILE A 39 -1.23 4.65 -4.21
N ALA A 40 -0.92 3.49 -4.79
CA ALA A 40 -0.49 2.32 -4.02
C ALA A 40 0.79 2.58 -3.21
N VAL A 41 1.77 3.27 -3.81
CA VAL A 41 3.00 3.69 -3.11
C VAL A 41 2.68 4.65 -1.97
N ALA A 42 1.83 5.65 -2.21
CA ALA A 42 1.43 6.62 -1.18
C ALA A 42 0.71 5.93 -0.01
N VAL A 43 -0.20 5.00 -0.29
CA VAL A 43 -0.90 4.21 0.72
C VAL A 43 0.07 3.32 1.51
N ALA A 44 1.03 2.68 0.85
CA ALA A 44 2.02 1.85 1.53
C ALA A 44 2.88 2.66 2.51
N ILE A 45 3.34 3.85 2.10
CA ILE A 45 4.10 4.76 2.98
C ILE A 45 3.24 5.20 4.17
N LEU A 46 1.96 5.53 3.95
CA LEU A 46 1.05 5.92 5.03
C LEU A 46 0.85 4.79 6.04
N ILE A 47 0.66 3.55 5.58
CA ILE A 47 0.57 2.37 6.44
C ILE A 47 1.86 2.23 7.25
N ILE A 48 3.03 2.26 6.62
CA ILE A 48 4.30 2.14 7.34
C ILE A 48 4.43 3.26 8.39
N ALA A 49 4.13 4.50 8.05
CA ALA A 49 4.24 5.62 8.99
C ALA A 49 3.33 5.46 10.22
N VAL A 50 2.08 5.00 10.04
CA VAL A 50 1.10 4.84 11.12
C VAL A 50 1.39 3.60 11.97
N PHE A 51 1.76 2.49 11.34
CA PHE A 51 1.90 1.20 12.01
C PHE A 51 3.30 0.92 12.57
N TYR A 52 4.36 1.55 12.02
CA TYR A 52 5.75 1.28 12.39
C TYR A 52 6.40 2.34 13.30
N SER A 53 5.63 3.29 13.82
CA SER A 53 6.12 4.23 14.84
C SER A 53 6.32 3.52 16.19
N GLU A 54 7.37 3.88 16.94
CA GLU A 54 7.72 3.27 18.25
C GLU A 54 6.59 3.37 19.28
N SER A 55 5.69 4.36 19.15
CA SER A 55 4.49 4.54 19.98
C SER A 55 3.19 4.40 19.16
N GLY A 56 3.27 3.76 18.00
CA GLY A 56 2.15 3.59 17.07
C GLY A 56 1.10 2.59 17.58
N PHE A 57 -0.01 2.52 16.84
CA PHE A 57 -1.13 1.63 17.15
C PHE A 57 -0.71 0.16 17.35
N LEU A 58 0.24 -0.33 16.55
CA LEU A 58 0.71 -1.71 16.60
C LEU A 58 1.42 -2.02 17.93
N PHE A 59 2.18 -1.05 18.45
CA PHE A 59 2.88 -1.18 19.74
C PHE A 59 1.90 -1.22 20.90
N ALA A 60 0.93 -0.30 20.93
CA ALA A 60 -0.13 -0.28 21.93
C ALA A 60 -0.97 -1.56 21.91
N LEU A 61 -1.29 -2.08 20.72
CA LEU A 61 -2.02 -3.33 20.57
C LEU A 61 -1.22 -4.52 21.10
N LYS A 62 0.07 -4.62 20.76
CA LYS A 62 0.98 -5.64 21.28
C LYS A 62 1.05 -5.61 22.81
N GLU A 63 1.16 -4.43 23.41
CA GLU A 63 1.21 -4.27 24.86
C GLU A 63 -0.05 -4.82 25.54
N LYS A 64 -1.24 -4.52 24.99
CA LYS A 64 -2.51 -5.03 25.53
C LYS A 64 -2.64 -6.54 25.42
N PHE A 65 -2.20 -7.14 24.31
CA PHE A 65 -2.15 -8.60 24.20
C PHE A 65 -1.17 -9.23 25.20
N PHE A 66 0.00 -8.61 25.42
CA PHE A 66 0.95 -9.10 26.42
C PHE A 66 0.39 -9.02 27.85
N GLN A 67 -0.33 -7.94 28.16
CA GLN A 67 -1.05 -7.81 29.44
C GLN A 67 -2.15 -8.87 29.58
N LEU A 68 -2.90 -9.15 28.52
CA LEU A 68 -3.94 -10.18 28.52
C LEU A 68 -3.34 -11.59 28.69
N GLU A 69 -2.25 -11.92 28.00
CA GLU A 69 -1.53 -13.19 28.15
C GLU A 69 -1.07 -13.36 29.60
N GLY A 70 -0.46 -12.33 30.19
CA GLY A 70 -0.06 -12.33 31.60
C GLY A 70 -1.24 -12.48 32.57
N GLY A 71 -2.39 -11.89 32.25
CA GLY A 71 -3.62 -12.02 33.03
C GLY A 71 -4.24 -13.43 32.95
N VAL A 72 -4.32 -14.00 31.75
CA VAL A 72 -4.84 -15.35 31.51
C VAL A 72 -3.91 -16.40 32.11
N GLY A 73 -2.59 -16.27 31.96
CA GLY A 73 -1.62 -17.16 32.57
C GLY A 73 -1.64 -17.15 34.11
N LYS A 74 -2.05 -16.01 34.70
CA LYS A 74 -2.27 -15.86 36.15
C LYS A 74 -3.68 -16.26 36.61
N ALA A 75 -4.62 -16.44 35.68
CA ALA A 75 -5.97 -16.92 35.96
C ALA A 75 -6.14 -18.43 35.67
N ALA A 76 -5.17 -19.04 34.98
CA ALA A 76 -4.98 -20.49 34.98
C ALA A 76 -4.64 -20.91 36.41
N PRO A 77 -5.21 -22.03 36.92
CA PRO A 77 -5.38 -22.28 38.35
C PRO A 77 -4.03 -22.28 39.07
N ASP A 78 -3.68 -21.09 39.52
CA ASP A 78 -3.22 -20.77 40.83
C ASP A 78 -3.22 -22.01 41.73
N SER A 79 -2.01 -22.35 42.19
CA SER A 79 -1.67 -23.47 43.05
C SER A 79 -2.49 -23.57 44.35
N TYR A 80 -3.37 -22.61 44.64
CA TYR A 80 -4.37 -22.72 45.70
C TYR A 80 -5.53 -23.68 45.37
N LEU A 81 -5.86 -23.96 44.11
CA LEU A 81 -6.82 -25.03 43.77
C LEU A 81 -6.20 -26.45 43.82
N LEU A 82 -4.87 -26.56 43.78
CA LEU A 82 -4.14 -27.83 43.87
C LEU A 82 -3.94 -28.31 45.32
N ASN A 83 -4.13 -27.45 46.32
CA ASN A 83 -3.95 -27.79 47.73
C ASN A 83 -5.23 -28.20 48.47
N PHE A 84 -6.41 -28.15 47.83
CA PHE A 84 -7.66 -28.60 48.45
C PHE A 84 -7.69 -30.12 48.74
N ASN A 85 -6.87 -30.92 48.04
CA ASN A 85 -6.80 -32.37 48.24
C ASN A 85 -5.68 -32.82 49.21
N LYS A 86 -4.80 -31.91 49.66
CA LYS A 86 -3.62 -32.29 50.46
C LYS A 86 -3.86 -32.30 51.98
N GLY A 87 -5.05 -31.88 52.43
CA GLY A 87 -5.46 -31.86 53.84
C GLY A 87 -6.55 -32.88 54.21
N ARG A 88 -6.82 -33.89 53.37
CA ARG A 88 -7.83 -34.94 53.60
C ARG A 88 -7.27 -36.37 53.62
N LEU A 89 -5.99 -36.53 53.95
CA LEU A 89 -5.38 -37.83 54.27
C LEU A 89 -4.67 -37.75 55.62
#